data_AF-A0A1G7NM08-F1
#
_entry.id   AF-A0A1G7NM08-F1
#
_cell.length_a   1.000
_cell.length_b   1.000
_cell.length_c   1.000
_cell.angle_alpha   90.00
_cell.angle_beta   90.00
_cell.angle_gamma   90.00
#
_symmetry.space_group_name_H-M   'P 1'
#
loop_
_entity.id
_entity.type
_entity.pdbx_description
1 polymer ?
#
loop_
_entity_poly.entity_id
_entity_poly.type
_entity_poly.pdbx_seq_one_letter_code
_entity_poly.pdbx_strand_id
1 'polypeptide(L)'
;MHKYLHQPHAPDCDCSVCWSKRELAKPDPFQFTQCTQCRRATVTTVNGRLIATPASYCVKHKPSQRPPKYWSVVQDTGKPTPYVPRWDLFESEN
;
A
#
# COMPACT_ATOMS: atom_id res chain seq x y z
N MET A 1 -29.56 5.48 -23.50
CA MET A 1 -29.89 4.88 -22.19
C MET A 1 -29.63 3.39 -22.26
N HIS A 2 -28.60 2.89 -21.56
CA HIS A 2 -28.22 1.48 -21.62
C HIS A 2 -29.15 0.64 -20.75
N LYS A 3 -30.10 -0.06 -21.40
CA LYS A 3 -31.12 -0.93 -20.80
C LYS A 3 -30.57 -2.03 -19.88
N TYR A 4 -29.27 -2.32 -19.93
CA TYR A 4 -28.61 -3.40 -19.20
C TYR A 4 -28.24 -3.06 -17.75
N LEU A 5 -28.21 -1.78 -17.35
CA LEU A 5 -27.70 -1.37 -16.02
C LEU A 5 -28.68 -1.63 -14.87
N HIS A 6 -29.95 -1.93 -15.16
CA HIS A 6 -31.00 -2.05 -14.14
C HIS A 6 -31.79 -3.35 -14.22
N GLN A 7 -31.39 -4.29 -15.09
CA GLN A 7 -32.04 -5.59 -15.11
C GLN A 7 -31.52 -6.43 -13.95
N PRO A 8 -32.42 -7.07 -13.16
CA PRO A 8 -31.98 -8.02 -12.16
C PRO A 8 -31.27 -9.18 -12.88
N HIS A 9 -30.07 -9.49 -12.40
CA HIS A 9 -29.33 -10.65 -12.88
C HIS A 9 -29.99 -11.93 -12.37
N ALA A 10 -29.83 -13.03 -13.11
CA ALA A 10 -30.25 -14.34 -12.66
C ALA A 10 -29.54 -14.71 -11.32
N PRO A 11 -30.17 -15.49 -10.43
CA PRO A 11 -29.59 -15.86 -9.13
C PRO A 11 -28.22 -16.55 -9.21
N ASP A 12 -27.95 -17.23 -10.32
CA ASP A 12 -26.74 -17.98 -10.65
C ASP A 12 -25.82 -17.24 -11.63
N CYS A 13 -25.99 -15.93 -11.80
CA CYS A 13 -25.13 -15.15 -12.69
C CYS A 13 -23.68 -15.08 -12.19
N ASP A 14 -22.74 -15.49 -13.05
CA ASP A 14 -21.31 -15.46 -12.80
C ASP A 14 -20.58 -14.30 -13.50
N CYS A 15 -21.29 -13.20 -13.80
CA CYS A 15 -20.61 -11.98 -14.24
C CYS A 15 -19.69 -11.46 -13.12
N SER A 16 -18.67 -10.70 -13.48
CA SER A 16 -17.66 -10.19 -12.55
C SER A 16 -18.26 -9.47 -11.33
N VAL A 17 -19.34 -8.71 -11.51
CA VAL A 17 -20.03 -7.97 -10.45
C VAL A 17 -20.77 -8.93 -9.50
N CYS A 18 -21.58 -9.84 -10.03
CA CYS A 18 -22.36 -10.80 -9.23
C CYS A 18 -21.45 -11.78 -8.47
N TRP A 19 -20.40 -12.28 -9.14
CA TRP A 19 -19.39 -13.12 -8.53
C TRP A 19 -18.67 -12.39 -7.40
N SER A 20 -18.19 -11.16 -7.63
CA SER A 20 -17.48 -10.39 -6.59
C SER A 20 -18.36 -10.11 -5.39
N LYS A 21 -19.63 -9.77 -5.60
CA LYS A 21 -20.60 -9.57 -4.51
C LYS A 21 -20.79 -10.84 -3.68
N ARG A 22 -20.88 -12.01 -4.34
CA ARG A 22 -21.00 -13.31 -3.68
C ARG A 22 -19.73 -13.67 -2.91
N GLU A 23 -18.55 -13.39 -3.48
CA GLU A 23 -17.27 -13.67 -2.85
C GLU A 23 -17.05 -12.79 -1.60
N LEU A 24 -17.34 -11.50 -1.69
CA LEU A 24 -17.23 -10.55 -0.57
C LEU A 24 -18.24 -10.79 0.55
N ALA A 25 -19.36 -11.46 0.26
CA ALA A 25 -20.35 -11.83 1.27
C ALA A 25 -19.91 -13.05 2.11
N LYS A 26 -18.86 -13.77 1.69
CA LYS A 26 -18.31 -14.86 2.50
C LYS A 26 -17.67 -14.29 3.77
N PRO A 27 -17.84 -14.96 4.92
CA PRO A 27 -17.14 -14.55 6.14
C PRO A 27 -15.64 -14.61 5.88
N ASP A 28 -14.94 -13.55 6.28
CA ASP A 28 -13.48 -13.50 6.18
C ASP A 28 -12.89 -14.69 6.97
N PRO A 29 -12.21 -15.64 6.30
CA PRO A 29 -11.57 -16.75 7.00
C PRO A 29 -10.43 -16.27 7.90
N PHE A 30 -9.90 -15.07 7.65
CA PHE A 30 -8.92 -14.39 8.47
C PHE A 30 -9.59 -13.32 9.32
N GLN A 31 -10.48 -13.72 10.21
CA GLN A 31 -10.85 -12.86 11.32
C GLN A 31 -9.56 -12.49 12.05
N PHE A 32 -9.15 -11.22 11.94
CA PHE A 32 -8.05 -10.67 12.72
C PHE A 32 -8.39 -10.83 14.21
N THR A 33 -8.01 -11.95 14.80
CA THR A 33 -8.09 -12.15 16.24
C THR A 33 -7.17 -11.12 16.87
N GLN A 34 -7.75 -10.10 17.51
CA GLN A 34 -6.96 -9.09 18.18
C GLN A 34 -6.09 -9.76 19.24
N CYS A 35 -4.78 -9.55 19.16
CA CYS A 35 -3.87 -10.05 20.17
C CYS A 35 -4.21 -9.41 21.52
N THR A 36 -4.57 -10.23 22.51
CA THR A 36 -4.93 -9.78 23.86
C THR A 36 -3.77 -9.12 24.61
N GLN A 37 -2.53 -9.35 24.15
CA GLN A 37 -1.31 -8.79 24.72
C GLN A 37 -0.85 -7.49 24.05
N CYS A 38 -1.42 -7.13 22.89
CA CYS A 38 -1.07 -5.90 22.19
C CYS A 38 -2.11 -4.82 22.48
N ARG A 39 -1.67 -3.56 22.59
CA ARG A 39 -2.57 -2.40 22.69
C ARG A 39 -2.27 -1.44 21.57
N ARG A 40 -3.32 -0.96 20.90
CA ARG A 40 -3.21 0.07 19.87
C ARG A 40 -2.88 1.41 20.52
N ALA A 41 -2.29 2.30 19.74
CA ALA A 41 -2.16 3.69 20.16
C ALA A 41 -3.55 4.32 20.25
N THR A 42 -3.79 5.10 21.30
CA THR A 42 -5.07 5.79 21.51
C THR A 42 -4.83 7.23 21.89
N VAL A 43 -5.71 8.12 21.43
CA VAL A 43 -5.72 9.52 21.86
C VAL A 43 -7.06 9.77 22.52
N THR A 44 -7.03 10.29 23.74
CA THR A 44 -8.22 10.56 24.55
C THR A 44 -8.16 11.96 25.12
N THR A 45 -9.32 12.59 25.32
CA THR A 45 -9.41 13.91 25.95
C THR A 45 -9.78 13.72 27.42
N VAL A 46 -8.91 14.14 28.33
CA VAL A 46 -9.15 14.10 29.78
C VAL A 46 -9.05 15.52 30.31
N ASN A 47 -10.13 16.02 30.91
CA ASN A 47 -10.22 17.40 31.43
C ASN A 47 -9.81 18.48 30.41
N GLY A 48 -10.25 18.33 29.15
CA GLY A 48 -9.93 19.25 28.06
C GLY A 48 -8.51 19.12 27.49
N ARG A 49 -7.67 18.22 28.02
CA ARG A 49 -6.31 17.97 27.52
C ARG A 49 -6.27 16.67 26.72
N LEU A 50 -5.61 16.70 25.56
CA LEU A 50 -5.32 15.50 24.78
C LEU A 50 -4.21 14.69 25.47
N ILE A 51 -4.50 13.42 25.76
CA ILE A 51 -3.57 12.42 26.26
C ILE A 51 -3.41 11.34 25.20
N ALA A 52 -2.19 11.24 24.66
CA ALA A 52 -1.79 10.19 23.74
C ALA A 52 -1.16 9.03 24.52
N THR A 53 -1.73 7.84 24.36
CA THR A 53 -1.17 6.58 24.87
C THR A 53 -0.50 5.84 23.70
N PRO A 54 0.80 5.53 23.79
CA PRO A 54 1.50 4.82 22.71
C PRO A 54 1.01 3.38 22.57
N ALA A 55 1.20 2.81 21.39
CA ALA A 55 0.95 1.39 21.17
C ALA A 55 1.95 0.53 21.97
N SER A 56 1.50 -0.66 22.36
CA SER A 56 2.34 -1.69 22.98
C SER A 56 2.18 -3.01 22.25
N TYR A 57 3.29 -3.73 22.10
CA TYR A 57 3.36 -4.93 21.28
C TYR A 57 3.96 -6.07 22.11
N CYS A 58 3.40 -7.26 21.98
CA CYS A 58 4.04 -8.47 22.51
C CYS A 58 5.25 -8.84 21.65
N VAL A 59 6.09 -9.77 22.12
CA VAL A 59 7.32 -10.19 21.40
C VAL A 59 7.02 -10.65 19.97
N LYS A 60 5.90 -11.34 19.73
CA LYS A 60 5.49 -11.82 18.40
C LYS A 60 5.12 -10.70 17.43
N HIS A 61 4.58 -9.59 17.94
CA HIS A 61 4.06 -8.49 17.15
C HIS A 61 4.92 -7.23 17.25
N LYS A 62 6.07 -7.30 17.92
CA LYS A 62 7.00 -6.20 18.02
C LYS A 62 7.48 -5.87 16.61
N PRO A 63 7.19 -4.67 16.07
CA PRO A 63 7.71 -4.29 14.77
C PRO A 63 9.23 -4.40 14.79
N SER A 64 9.82 -4.85 13.68
CA SER A 64 11.27 -4.74 13.53
C SER A 64 11.67 -3.29 13.71
N GLN A 65 12.84 -3.04 14.28
CA GLN A 65 13.38 -1.69 14.27
C GLN A 65 13.49 -1.28 12.81
N ARG A 66 12.72 -0.27 12.42
CA ARG A 66 12.84 0.32 11.10
C ARG A 66 14.32 0.68 10.95
N PRO A 67 15.02 0.20 9.90
CA PRO A 67 16.39 0.61 9.69
C PRO A 67 16.43 2.15 9.70
N PRO A 68 17.49 2.77 10.25
CA PRO A 68 17.65 4.20 10.14
C PRO A 68 17.50 4.61 8.68
N LYS A 69 16.99 5.82 8.45
CA LYS A 69 16.61 6.31 7.12
C LYS A 69 17.86 6.60 6.27
N TYR A 70 18.74 5.62 6.01
CA TYR A 70 19.84 5.73 5.05
C TYR A 70 19.30 5.48 3.64
N TRP A 71 18.41 6.36 3.19
CA TRP A 71 18.15 6.51 1.75
C TRP A 71 18.18 7.99 1.41
N SER A 72 19.36 8.58 1.53
CA SER A 72 19.72 9.79 0.80
C SER A 72 21.24 9.89 0.74
N VAL A 73 21.84 9.05 -0.09
CA VAL A 73 22.97 9.52 -0.90
C VAL A 73 22.47 9.45 -2.32
N VAL A 74 21.70 10.46 -2.73
CA VAL A 74 21.79 10.87 -4.13
C VAL A 74 23.23 11.36 -4.22
N GLN A 75 24.12 10.54 -4.78
CA GLN A 75 25.39 11.09 -5.21
C GLN A 75 25.01 12.27 -6.11
N ASP A 76 25.44 13.47 -5.75
CA ASP A 76 25.35 14.65 -6.61
C ASP A 76 26.38 14.46 -7.75
N THR A 77 26.23 13.37 -8.50
CA THR A 77 26.71 13.29 -9.87
C THR A 77 25.88 14.34 -10.57
N GLY A 78 26.43 15.55 -10.70
CA GLY A 78 25.77 16.68 -11.36
C GLY A 78 25.14 16.28 -12.69
N LYS A 79 24.31 17.17 -13.26
CA LYS A 79 23.50 16.91 -14.47
C LYS A 79 24.12 15.85 -15.39
N PRO A 80 23.42 14.74 -15.69
CA PRO A 80 23.98 13.70 -16.54
C PRO A 80 24.53 14.37 -17.79
N THR A 81 25.81 14.14 -18.10
CA THR A 81 26.41 14.65 -19.32
C THR A 81 25.53 14.16 -20.46
N PRO A 82 24.88 15.05 -21.24
CA PRO A 82 24.03 14.61 -22.32
C PRO A 82 24.89 13.76 -23.25
N TYR A 83 24.36 12.60 -23.66
CA TYR A 83 24.99 11.84 -24.71
C TYR A 83 25.05 12.71 -25.96
N VAL A 84 26.26 13.15 -26.33
CA VAL A 84 26.53 13.86 -27.58
C VAL A 84 27.13 12.82 -28.52
N PRO A 85 26.43 12.40 -29.58
CA PRO A 85 27.01 11.57 -30.62
C PRO A 85 28.25 12.28 -31.21
N ARG A 86 29.41 11.63 -31.12
CA ARG A 86 30.66 12.06 -31.77
C ARG A 86 30.62 11.59 -33.22
N TRP A 87 30.08 12.44 -34.09
CA TRP A 87 29.98 12.20 -35.54
C TRP A 87 31.36 12.05 -36.21
N ASP A 88 32.43 12.53 -35.58
CA ASP A 88 33.84 12.36 -35.95
C ASP A 88 34.32 10.90 -35.96
N LEU A 89 33.58 9.97 -35.34
CA LEU A 89 33.93 8.55 -35.33
C LEU A 89 33.31 7.76 -36.50
N PHE A 90 32.46 8.39 -37.32
CA PHE A 90 31.79 7.73 -38.45
C PHE A 90 32.46 7.97 -39.82
N GLU A 91 33.52 8.78 -39.88
CA GLU A 91 34.21 9.08 -41.15
C GLU A 91 35.41 8.15 -41.46
N SER A 92 35.60 7.06 -40.71
CA SER A 92 36.72 6.13 -40.94
C SER A 92 36.32 4.78 -41.56
N GLU A 93 35.18 4.69 -42.23
CA GLU A 93 34.84 3.57 -43.12
C GLU A 93 34.37 4.12 -44.47
N ASN A 94 35.31 4.61 -45.28
CA ASN A 94 35.23 4.52 -46.74
C ASN A 94 36.62 4.60 -47.39
#